data_AF-A0A8X6VU83-F1
#
_entry.id   AF-A0A8X6VU83-F1
#
_cell.length_a   1.000
_cell.length_b   1.000
_cell.length_c   1.000
_cell.angle_alpha   90.00
_cell.angle_beta   90.00
_cell.angle_gamma   90.00
#
_symmetry.space_group_name_H-M   'P 1'
#
loop_
_entity.id
_entity.type
_entity.pdbx_description
1 polymer ?
#
loop_
_entity_poly.entity_id
_entity_poly.type
_entity_poly.pdbx_seq_one_letter_code
_entity_poly.pdbx_strand_id
1 'polypeptide(L)'
;MPPHIQTVLSATSEPLDKLAIIADKVSEVVLVHPQLSVLPQLFLHHTSHLHAVLSQPWTLARQIQELSLQVAELTRECNSSRHQRYSSDRRRSHSRSRSVNRGSGICYYHRRYKEQASKCVSPCAFVQKNE
;
A
#
# COMPACT_ATOMS: atom_id res chain seq x y z
N MET A 1 43.47 -30.31 -6.88
CA MET A 1 44.39 -29.28 -7.40
C MET A 1 43.81 -27.91 -7.11
N PRO A 2 44.55 -26.97 -6.49
CA PRO A 2 44.07 -25.62 -6.21
C PRO A 2 43.62 -24.86 -7.47
N PRO A 3 42.59 -24.00 -7.40
CA PRO A 3 41.97 -23.38 -8.57
C PRO A 3 42.92 -22.46 -9.35
N HIS A 4 43.83 -21.75 -8.66
CA HIS A 4 44.81 -20.87 -9.30
C HIS A 4 45.84 -21.64 -10.14
N ILE A 5 46.26 -22.83 -9.68
CA ILE A 5 47.13 -23.73 -10.45
C ILE A 5 46.36 -24.23 -11.69
N GLN A 6 45.09 -24.64 -11.53
CA GLN A 6 44.27 -25.09 -12.66
C GLN A 6 44.09 -24.02 -13.74
N THR A 7 43.89 -22.76 -13.37
CA THR A 7 43.77 -21.65 -14.33
C THR A 7 45.04 -21.48 -15.16
N VAL A 8 46.21 -21.49 -14.52
CA VAL A 8 47.49 -21.33 -15.22
C VAL A 8 47.79 -22.54 -16.11
N LEU A 9 47.55 -23.76 -15.62
CA LEU A 9 47.75 -24.98 -16.39
C LEU A 9 46.78 -25.09 -17.57
N SER A 10 45.53 -24.62 -17.44
CA SER A 10 44.56 -24.65 -18.55
C SER A 10 44.88 -23.63 -19.63
N ALA A 11 45.57 -22.54 -19.29
CA ALA A 11 46.00 -21.52 -20.25
C ALA A 11 47.32 -21.87 -20.97
N THR A 12 48.02 -22.93 -20.53
CA THR A 12 49.32 -23.33 -21.08
C THR A 12 49.19 -24.69 -21.79
N SER A 13 49.77 -24.81 -22.98
CA SER A 13 49.74 -26.04 -23.78
C SER A 13 51.16 -26.62 -23.89
N GLU A 14 51.70 -27.09 -22.77
CA GLU A 14 53.05 -27.67 -22.67
C GLU A 14 52.98 -29.18 -22.35
N PRO A 15 54.05 -29.96 -22.61
CA PRO A 15 54.14 -31.35 -22.18
C PRO A 15 54.10 -31.49 -20.66
N LEU A 16 53.64 -32.65 -20.18
CA LEU A 16 53.35 -32.93 -18.76
C LEU A 16 54.51 -32.60 -17.81
N ASP A 17 55.75 -32.89 -18.20
CA ASP A 17 56.94 -32.62 -17.36
C ASP A 17 57.10 -31.12 -17.08
N LYS A 18 56.81 -30.27 -18.07
CA LYS A 18 56.88 -28.81 -17.91
C LYS A 18 55.68 -28.27 -17.15
N LEU A 19 54.50 -28.86 -17.34
CA LEU A 19 53.30 -28.49 -16.58
C LEU A 19 53.49 -28.74 -15.08
N ALA A 20 54.17 -29.84 -14.70
CA ALA A 20 54.53 -30.11 -13.31
C ALA A 20 55.43 -29.00 -12.73
N ILE A 21 56.48 -28.62 -13.47
CA ILE A 21 57.38 -27.52 -13.07
C ILE A 21 56.63 -26.19 -12.96
N ILE A 22 55.70 -25.91 -13.86
CA ILE A 22 54.87 -24.70 -13.82
C ILE A 22 53.97 -24.71 -12.59
N ALA A 23 53.34 -25.85 -12.27
CA ALA A 23 52.48 -25.99 -11.10
C ALA A 23 53.25 -25.74 -9.79
N ASP A 24 54.45 -26.32 -9.67
CA ASP A 24 55.31 -26.14 -8.48
C ASP A 24 55.72 -24.66 -8.33
N LYS A 25 56.16 -24.02 -9.41
CA LYS A 25 56.51 -22.59 -9.40
C LYS A 25 55.33 -21.69 -9.02
N VAL A 26 54.14 -21.98 -9.54
CA VAL A 26 52.92 -21.24 -9.20
C VAL A 26 52.60 -21.39 -7.71
N SER A 27 52.78 -22.60 -7.16
CA SER A 27 52.61 -22.85 -5.72
C SER A 27 53.58 -22.04 -4.87
N GLU A 28 54.85 -21.94 -5.26
CA GLU A 28 55.86 -21.14 -4.54
C GLU A 28 55.57 -19.64 -4.58
N VAL A 29 55.18 -19.10 -5.75
CA VAL A 29 54.86 -17.67 -5.90
C VAL A 29 53.69 -17.26 -4.99
N VAL A 30 52.69 -18.12 -4.82
CA VAL A 30 51.54 -17.86 -3.95
C VAL A 30 51.93 -17.87 -2.46
N LEU A 31 52.92 -18.67 -2.06
CA LEU A 31 53.45 -18.69 -0.68
C LEU A 31 54.25 -17.42 -0.36
N VAL A 32 55.00 -16.89 -1.33
CA VAL A 32 55.82 -15.67 -1.15
C VAL A 32 54.96 -14.40 -1.27
N HIS A 33 53.86 -14.43 -2.01
CA HIS A 33 52.95 -13.28 -2.20
C HIS A 33 51.51 -13.64 -1.82
N PRO A 34 51.18 -13.65 -0.51
CA PRO A 34 49.89 -14.12 0.00
C PRO A 34 48.69 -13.26 -0.46
N GLN A 35 48.90 -12.08 -1.03
CA GLN A 35 47.82 -11.23 -1.55
C GLN A 35 47.10 -11.84 -2.77
N LEU A 36 47.69 -12.81 -3.47
CA LEU A 36 47.05 -13.52 -4.60
C LEU A 36 46.10 -14.64 -4.12
N SER A 37 46.25 -15.11 -2.88
CA SER A 37 45.41 -16.18 -2.29
C SER A 37 44.06 -15.68 -1.77
N VAL A 38 43.88 -14.36 -1.68
CA VAL A 38 42.65 -13.71 -1.16
C VAL A 38 41.59 -13.50 -2.25
N LEU A 39 41.93 -13.69 -3.53
CA LEU A 39 41.00 -13.53 -4.65
C LEU A 39 39.73 -14.39 -4.55
N PRO A 40 39.74 -15.66 -4.09
CA PRO A 40 38.50 -16.44 -3.99
C PRO A 40 37.52 -15.89 -2.96
N GLN A 41 38.01 -15.38 -1.82
CA GLN A 41 37.16 -14.81 -0.76
C GLN A 41 36.58 -13.45 -1.15
N LEU A 42 37.39 -12.62 -1.82
CA LEU A 42 36.94 -11.32 -2.34
C LEU A 42 35.93 -11.50 -3.49
N PHE A 43 36.12 -12.47 -4.38
CA PHE A 43 35.14 -12.77 -5.45
C PHE A 43 33.81 -13.31 -4.89
N LEU A 44 33.83 -14.17 -3.87
CA LEU A 44 32.61 -14.67 -3.22
C LEU A 44 31.85 -13.54 -2.47
N HIS A 45 32.56 -12.65 -1.79
CA HIS A 45 31.95 -11.48 -1.15
C HIS A 45 31.44 -10.45 -2.16
N HIS A 46 32.17 -10.23 -3.25
CA HIS A 46 31.77 -9.28 -4.29
C HIS A 46 30.53 -9.77 -5.04
N THR A 47 30.45 -11.05 -5.40
CA THR A 47 29.30 -11.64 -6.09
C THR A 47 28.04 -11.68 -5.22
N SER A 48 28.15 -11.97 -3.92
CA SER A 48 27.01 -11.93 -3.00
C SER A 48 26.51 -10.49 -2.77
N HIS A 49 27.41 -9.52 -2.66
CA HIS A 49 27.06 -8.10 -2.58
C HIS A 49 26.41 -7.60 -3.88
N LEU A 50 26.94 -7.96 -5.05
CA LEU A 50 26.32 -7.61 -6.34
C LEU A 50 24.95 -8.27 -6.52
N HIS A 51 24.77 -9.52 -6.12
CA HIS A 51 23.46 -10.18 -6.18
C HIS A 51 22.44 -9.50 -5.25
N ALA A 52 22.86 -9.11 -4.04
CA ALA A 52 22.00 -8.34 -3.13
C ALA A 52 21.63 -6.96 -3.72
N VAL A 53 22.59 -6.25 -4.31
CA VAL A 53 22.35 -4.94 -4.94
C VAL A 53 21.47 -5.06 -6.19
N LEU A 54 21.60 -6.13 -6.97
CA LEU A 54 20.80 -6.35 -8.19
C LEU A 54 19.40 -6.91 -7.92
N SER A 55 19.21 -7.65 -6.81
CA SER A 55 17.90 -8.18 -6.41
C SER A 55 17.05 -7.19 -5.64
N GLN A 56 17.67 -6.22 -4.95
CA GLN A 56 16.96 -5.20 -4.18
C GLN A 56 16.00 -4.30 -5.00
N PRO A 57 16.35 -3.84 -6.21
CA PRO A 57 15.44 -3.04 -7.05
C PRO A 57 14.15 -3.78 -7.36
N TRP A 58 14.23 -5.09 -7.63
CA TRP A 58 13.05 -5.90 -7.95
C TRP A 58 12.15 -6.10 -6.74
N THR A 59 12.74 -6.35 -5.57
CA THR A 59 11.97 -6.49 -4.32
C THR A 59 11.31 -5.18 -3.92
N LEU A 60 12.01 -4.05 -4.07
CA LEU A 60 11.46 -2.73 -3.77
C LEU A 60 10.36 -2.34 -4.75
N ALA A 61 10.55 -2.58 -6.06
CA ALA A 61 9.52 -2.33 -7.07
C ALA A 61 8.23 -3.13 -6.77
N ARG A 62 8.37 -4.41 -6.39
CA ARG A 62 7.23 -5.25 -6.01
C ARG A 62 6.54 -4.74 -4.74
N GLN A 63 7.29 -4.32 -3.72
CA GLN A 63 6.73 -3.73 -2.51
C GLN A 63 5.99 -2.40 -2.80
N ILE A 64 6.53 -1.55 -3.66
CA ILE A 64 5.89 -0.30 -4.09
C ILE A 64 4.59 -0.59 -4.85
N GLN A 65 4.59 -1.58 -5.75
CA GLN A 65 3.39 -1.99 -6.49
C GLN A 65 2.29 -2.48 -5.53
N GLU A 66 2.64 -3.35 -4.59
CA GLU A 66 1.71 -3.88 -3.59
C GLU A 66 1.12 -2.76 -2.72
N LEU A 67 1.96 -1.86 -2.20
CA LEU A 67 1.51 -0.72 -1.42
C LEU A 67 0.61 0.21 -2.24
N SER A 68 0.93 0.42 -3.52
CA SER A 68 0.11 1.26 -4.42
C SER A 68 -1.29 0.67 -4.62
N LEU A 69 -1.41 -0.66 -4.74
CA LEU A 69 -2.70 -1.35 -4.83
C LEU A 69 -3.49 -1.22 -3.53
N GLN A 70 -2.85 -1.41 -2.37
CA GLN A 70 -3.50 -1.28 -1.07
C GLN A 70 -4.01 0.16 -0.83
N VAL A 71 -3.22 1.18 -1.18
CA VAL A 71 -3.63 2.58 -1.10
C VAL A 71 -4.80 2.87 -2.03
N ALA A 72 -4.79 2.34 -3.26
CA ALA A 72 -5.91 2.50 -4.19
C ALA A 72 -7.20 1.90 -3.65
N GLU A 73 -7.14 0.71 -3.05
CA GLU A 73 -8.32 0.05 -2.47
C GLU A 73 -8.87 0.81 -1.27
N LEU A 74 -8.01 1.19 -0.32
CA LEU A 74 -8.42 1.99 0.85
C LEU A 74 -9.05 3.33 0.45
N THR A 75 -8.52 3.96 -0.60
CA THR A 75 -9.08 5.22 -1.14
C THR A 75 -10.49 5.00 -1.71
N ARG A 76 -10.72 3.89 -2.40
CA ARG A 76 -12.04 3.53 -2.94
C ARG A 76 -13.06 3.24 -1.82
N GLU A 77 -12.67 2.48 -0.81
CA GLU A 77 -13.52 2.15 0.35
C GLU A 77 -13.94 3.41 1.12
N CYS A 78 -13.00 4.33 1.34
CA CYS A 78 -13.25 5.58 2.07
C CYS A 78 -14.23 6.50 1.30
N ASN A 79 -14.07 6.58 -0.02
CA ASN A 79 -14.97 7.35 -0.89
C ASN A 79 -16.38 6.74 -0.94
N SER A 80 -16.49 5.41 -1.08
CA SER A 80 -17.78 4.70 -1.09
C SER A 80 -18.55 4.90 0.22
N SER A 81 -17.84 4.81 1.35
CA SER A 81 -18.42 5.01 2.70
C SER A 81 -18.97 6.43 2.91
N ARG A 82 -18.31 7.46 2.37
CA ARG A 82 -18.84 8.85 2.43
C ARG A 82 -20.11 9.03 1.61
N HIS A 83 -20.16 8.46 0.42
CA HIS A 83 -21.34 8.57 -0.45
C HIS A 83 -22.57 7.86 0.14
N GLN A 84 -22.40 6.73 0.81
CA GLN A 84 -23.51 6.01 1.44
C GLN A 84 -24.12 6.77 2.63
N ARG A 85 -23.29 7.39 3.48
CA ARG A 85 -23.80 8.17 4.63
C ARG A 85 -24.63 9.37 4.17
N TYR A 86 -24.15 10.09 3.16
CA TYR A 86 -24.87 11.25 2.63
C TYR A 86 -26.23 10.92 1.98
N SER A 87 -26.34 9.74 1.37
CA SER A 87 -27.58 9.29 0.72
C SER A 87 -28.63 8.79 1.73
N SER A 88 -28.18 8.21 2.86
CA SER A 88 -29.08 7.68 3.91
C SER A 88 -29.76 8.79 4.72
N ASP A 89 -29.03 9.85 5.07
CA ASP A 89 -29.59 10.98 5.82
C ASP A 89 -30.69 11.74 5.07
N ARG A 90 -30.64 11.75 3.73
CA ARG A 90 -31.66 12.40 2.90
C ARG A 90 -32.95 11.59 2.73
N ARG A 91 -32.93 10.28 2.97
CA ARG A 91 -34.12 9.42 2.81
C ARG A 91 -35.04 9.39 4.03
N ARG A 92 -34.59 9.84 5.20
CA ARG A 92 -35.42 9.86 6.43
C ARG A 92 -36.27 11.12 6.63
N SER A 93 -36.19 12.10 5.74
CA SER A 93 -36.85 13.41 5.97
C SER A 93 -38.23 13.60 5.33
N HIS A 94 -38.82 12.62 4.64
CA HIS A 94 -40.09 12.84 3.92
C HIS A 94 -41.35 12.14 4.47
N SER A 95 -41.28 11.50 5.64
CA SER A 95 -42.42 10.76 6.19
C SER A 95 -43.10 11.44 7.38
N ARG A 96 -43.22 12.78 7.38
CA ARG A 96 -44.28 13.40 8.20
C ARG A 96 -45.60 13.13 7.49
N SER A 97 -46.21 12.00 7.83
CA SER A 97 -47.53 11.56 7.36
C SER A 97 -48.51 12.73 7.33
N ARG A 98 -48.85 13.17 6.10
CA ARG A 98 -49.81 14.25 5.84
C ARG A 98 -51.26 13.86 6.22
N SER A 99 -51.47 12.69 6.83
CA SER A 99 -52.81 12.12 7.07
C SER A 99 -53.32 12.23 8.51
N VAL A 100 -52.46 12.41 9.53
CA VAL A 100 -52.90 12.28 10.94
C VAL A 100 -53.79 13.45 11.42
N ASN A 101 -53.98 14.50 10.63
CA ASN A 101 -54.53 15.77 11.16
C ASN A 101 -55.59 16.45 10.29
N ARG A 102 -56.34 15.71 9.47
CA ARG A 102 -57.46 16.29 8.70
C ARG A 102 -58.78 16.38 9.48
N GLY A 103 -58.79 16.07 10.78
CA GLY A 103 -60.03 15.97 11.58
C GLY A 103 -60.35 17.16 12.49
N SER A 104 -59.38 18.00 12.86
CA SER A 104 -59.61 19.01 13.90
C SER A 104 -60.09 20.37 13.38
N GLY A 105 -60.07 20.60 12.06
CA GLY A 105 -60.43 21.90 11.48
C GLY A 105 -59.50 23.06 11.92
N ILE A 106 -58.39 22.77 12.62
CA ILE A 106 -57.45 23.77 13.13
C ILE A 106 -56.30 23.94 12.14
N CYS A 107 -55.97 25.18 11.78
CA CYS A 107 -54.90 25.47 10.83
C CYS A 107 -53.51 25.09 11.38
N TYR A 108 -52.54 24.91 10.48
CA TYR A 108 -51.16 24.54 10.84
C TYR A 108 -50.56 25.48 11.91
N TYR A 109 -50.85 26.78 11.79
CA TYR A 109 -50.32 27.79 12.70
C TYR A 109 -50.90 27.67 14.11
N HIS A 110 -52.21 27.55 14.27
CA HIS A 110 -52.83 27.29 15.59
C HIS A 110 -52.46 25.92 16.15
N ARG A 111 -52.19 24.91 15.31
CA ARG A 111 -51.71 23.61 15.80
C ARG A 111 -50.28 23.69 16.37
N ARG A 112 -49.43 24.53 15.78
CA ARG A 112 -48.01 24.67 16.18
C ARG A 112 -47.80 25.70 17.29
N TYR A 113 -48.54 26.82 17.23
CA TYR A 113 -48.33 27.99 18.08
C TYR A 113 -49.51 28.28 19.02
N LYS A 114 -50.62 27.53 18.90
CA LYS A 114 -51.84 27.73 19.70
C LYS A 114 -52.27 29.20 19.64
N GLU A 115 -52.62 29.80 20.77
CA GLU A 115 -53.06 31.20 20.89
C GLU A 115 -52.04 32.23 20.37
N GLN A 116 -50.76 31.86 20.28
CA GLN A 116 -49.69 32.72 19.78
C GLN A 116 -49.56 32.70 18.24
N ALA A 117 -50.50 32.06 17.52
CA ALA A 117 -50.47 32.00 16.07
C ALA A 117 -50.80 33.35 15.42
N SER A 118 -49.80 34.03 14.88
CA SER A 118 -49.96 35.31 14.18
C SER A 118 -50.43 35.18 12.73
N LYS A 119 -50.43 33.97 12.16
CA LYS A 119 -50.75 33.70 10.75
C LYS A 119 -51.86 32.67 10.60
N CYS A 120 -53.01 32.90 11.24
CA CYS A 120 -54.17 32.03 11.07
C CYS A 120 -54.61 31.99 9.59
N VAL A 121 -54.97 30.80 9.08
CA VAL A 121 -55.50 30.61 7.73
C VAL A 121 -56.91 30.00 7.81
N SER A 122 -57.89 30.64 7.20
CA SER A 122 -59.28 30.18 7.15
C SER A 122 -59.48 29.03 6.14
N PRO A 123 -60.40 28.07 6.40
CA PRO A 123 -61.23 27.95 7.61
C PRO A 123 -60.45 27.33 8.78
N CYS A 124 -60.50 27.97 9.96
CA CYS A 124 -59.84 27.50 11.19
C CYS A 124 -60.84 27.50 12.35
N ALA A 125 -61.09 26.33 12.94
CA ALA A 125 -62.02 26.10 14.04
C ALA A 125 -61.39 26.33 15.44
N PHE A 126 -60.32 27.12 15.53
CA PHE A 126 -59.63 27.38 16.80
C PHE A 126 -60.35 28.49 17.58
N VAL A 127 -60.77 28.19 18.82
CA VAL A 127 -61.40 29.16 19.73
C VAL A 127 -60.39 29.53 20.81
N GLN A 128 -60.01 30.81 20.86
CA GLN A 128 -59.19 31.35 21.95
C GLN A 128 -60.03 31.39 23.24
N LYS A 129 -59.53 30.80 24.32
CA LYS A 129 -60.21 30.85 25.62
C LYS A 129 -59.66 32.07 26.36
N ASN A 130 -60.42 33.17 26.33
CA ASN A 130 -60.10 34.34 27.13
C ASN A 130 -60.58 34.07 28.57
N GLU A 131 -59.67 34.14 29.54
CA GLU A 131 -59.95 34.13 30.98
C GLU A 131 -59.76 35.53 31.54
#